data_AF-A0A814UJD7-F1
#
_entry.id   AF-A0A814UJD7-F1
#
_cell.length_a   1.000
_cell.length_b   1.000
_cell.length_c   1.000
_cell.angle_alpha   90.00
_cell.angle_beta   90.00
_cell.angle_gamma   90.00
#
_symmetry.space_group_name_H-M   'P 1'
#
loop_
_entity.id
_entity.type
_entity.pdbx_description
1 polymer ?
#
loop_
_entity_poly.entity_id
_entity_poly.type
_entity_poly.pdbx_seq_one_letter_code
_entity_poly.pdbx_strand_id
1 'polypeptide(L)'
;MNTNPSTFRLRTEIRWFLKENYSNVIFIDDINLNELYDKKKLEIILVDHHYLRSQLNKVVIEIIDHHQIKEDSIILQNSSAIKIELVGSCCTLIAEKLLTSNFQMTEEIAYLLTGPILFDTINFSPSAGKTTEKDWQIYAKLQNFRSHSADDSELY
;
A
#
# COMPACT_ATOMS: atom_id res chain seq x y z
N MET A 1 0.37 -10.25 2.89
CA MET A 1 -0.93 -9.99 2.23
C MET A 1 -2.05 -10.62 3.03
N ASN A 2 -3.16 -9.89 3.22
CA ASN A 2 -4.36 -10.38 3.92
C ASN A 2 -5.21 -11.30 3.02
N THR A 3 -4.60 -12.38 2.52
CA THR A 3 -5.22 -13.39 1.68
C THR A 3 -4.41 -14.68 1.78
N ASN A 4 -4.96 -15.79 1.31
CA ASN A 4 -4.23 -17.06 1.24
C ASN A 4 -3.47 -17.21 -0.09
N PRO A 5 -2.46 -18.08 -0.16
CA PRO A 5 -1.66 -18.28 -1.38
C PRO A 5 -2.50 -18.71 -2.60
N SER A 6 -3.58 -19.47 -2.41
CA SER A 6 -4.41 -19.96 -3.53
C SER A 6 -5.20 -18.82 -4.20
N THR A 7 -5.74 -17.88 -3.43
CA THR A 7 -6.40 -16.68 -3.93
C THR A 7 -5.40 -15.75 -4.61
N PHE A 8 -4.20 -15.61 -4.05
CA PHE A 8 -3.14 -14.80 -4.66
C PHE A 8 -2.71 -15.32 -6.04
N ARG A 9 -2.75 -16.64 -6.29
CA ARG A 9 -2.42 -17.23 -7.60
C ARG A 9 -3.30 -16.69 -8.74
N LEU A 10 -4.51 -16.25 -8.43
CA LEU A 10 -5.48 -15.70 -9.38
C LEU A 10 -5.22 -14.22 -9.73
N ARG A 11 -4.35 -13.53 -8.98
CA ARG A 11 -3.96 -12.13 -9.23
C ARG A 11 -2.78 -12.08 -10.19
N THR A 12 -3.05 -12.38 -11.46
CA THR A 12 -2.03 -12.51 -12.51
C THR A 12 -1.21 -11.24 -12.70
N GLU A 13 -1.84 -10.08 -12.56
CA GLU A 13 -1.23 -8.75 -12.65
C GLU A 13 -0.18 -8.53 -11.55
N ILE A 14 -0.51 -8.86 -10.29
CA ILE A 14 0.42 -8.71 -9.16
C ILE A 14 1.57 -9.70 -9.30
N ARG A 15 1.29 -10.93 -9.73
CA ARG A 15 2.34 -11.94 -9.96
C ARG A 15 3.29 -11.54 -11.08
N TRP A 16 2.75 -11.00 -12.17
CA TRP A 16 3.55 -10.47 -13.26
C TRP A 16 4.43 -9.30 -12.77
N PHE A 17 3.84 -8.37 -12.01
CA PHE A 17 4.55 -7.20 -11.48
C PHE A 17 5.68 -7.56 -10.51
N LEU A 18 5.45 -8.53 -9.62
CA LEU A 18 6.45 -8.98 -8.65
C LEU A 18 7.54 -9.89 -9.25
N LYS A 19 7.29 -10.49 -10.43
CA LYS A 19 8.21 -11.44 -11.09
C LYS A 19 8.65 -12.52 -10.09
N GLU A 20 9.92 -12.90 -10.05
CA GLU A 20 10.44 -13.92 -9.13
C GLU A 20 10.28 -13.55 -7.64
N ASN A 21 9.99 -12.29 -7.28
CA ASN A 21 9.84 -11.88 -5.89
C ASN A 21 8.53 -12.34 -5.24
N TYR A 22 7.55 -12.87 -6.02
CA TYR A 22 6.29 -13.30 -5.41
C TYR A 22 6.47 -14.42 -4.38
N SER A 23 7.57 -15.20 -4.45
CA SER A 23 7.87 -16.25 -3.46
C SER A 23 8.23 -15.70 -2.08
N ASN A 24 8.58 -14.41 -2.00
CA ASN A 24 8.94 -13.72 -0.76
C ASN A 24 7.73 -13.06 -0.08
N VAL A 25 6.53 -13.19 -0.67
CA VAL A 25 5.30 -12.62 -0.10
C VAL A 25 4.84 -13.48 1.06
N ILE A 26 4.70 -12.86 2.23
CA ILE A 26 4.11 -13.48 3.42
C ILE A 26 2.59 -13.30 3.36
N PHE A 27 1.85 -14.38 3.58
CA PHE A 27 0.38 -14.43 3.58
C PHE A 27 -0.17 -14.46 5.00
N ILE A 28 -1.49 -14.26 5.13
CA ILE A 28 -2.15 -14.24 6.44
C ILE A 28 -2.01 -15.57 7.18
N ASP A 29 -1.96 -16.66 6.42
CA ASP A 29 -1.83 -18.02 6.96
C ASP A 29 -0.41 -18.33 7.47
N ASP A 30 0.60 -17.54 7.06
CA ASP A 30 1.99 -17.73 7.46
C ASP A 30 2.28 -17.17 8.86
N ILE A 31 1.38 -16.35 9.41
CA ILE A 31 1.53 -15.69 10.71
C ILE A 31 0.33 -15.99 11.60
N ASN A 32 0.56 -16.59 12.77
CA ASN A 32 -0.47 -16.75 13.78
C ASN A 32 -0.72 -15.43 14.55
N LEU A 33 -1.53 -14.54 13.97
CA LEU A 33 -1.82 -13.24 14.57
C LEU A 33 -2.53 -13.35 15.92
N ASN A 34 -3.41 -14.33 16.12
CA ASN A 34 -4.12 -14.49 17.39
C ASN A 34 -3.14 -14.87 18.52
N GLU A 35 -2.19 -15.75 18.25
CA GLU A 35 -1.17 -16.10 19.24
C GLU A 35 -0.28 -14.90 19.61
N LEU A 36 0.11 -14.08 18.63
CA LEU A 36 0.89 -12.86 18.88
C LEU A 36 0.08 -11.83 19.69
N TYR A 37 -1.22 -11.70 19.39
CA TYR A 37 -2.15 -10.84 20.12
C TYR A 37 -2.31 -11.29 21.58
N ASP A 38 -2.57 -12.58 21.81
CA ASP A 38 -2.74 -13.16 23.16
C ASP A 38 -1.48 -13.00 24.00
N LYS A 39 -0.30 -13.10 23.36
CA LYS A 39 1.01 -12.86 23.99
C LYS A 39 1.35 -11.38 24.16
N LYS A 40 0.50 -10.45 23.71
CA LYS A 40 0.73 -8.99 23.70
C LYS A 40 2.02 -8.59 22.97
N LYS A 41 2.33 -9.28 21.87
CA LYS A 41 3.50 -9.06 21.01
C LYS A 41 3.11 -8.64 19.59
N LEU A 42 1.91 -8.07 19.43
CA LEU A 42 1.37 -7.69 18.14
C LEU A 42 1.06 -6.20 18.12
N GLU A 43 1.58 -5.52 17.11
CA GLU A 43 1.16 -4.19 16.67
C GLU A 43 0.78 -4.29 15.20
N ILE A 44 -0.25 -3.56 14.79
CA ILE A 44 -0.76 -3.58 13.42
C ILE A 44 -0.74 -2.16 12.84
N ILE A 45 -0.25 -2.05 11.61
CA ILE A 45 -0.42 -0.88 10.76
C ILE A 45 -1.38 -1.27 9.65
N LEU A 46 -2.45 -0.51 9.46
CA LEU A 46 -3.37 -0.70 8.35
C LEU A 46 -2.97 0.21 7.19
N VAL A 47 -2.85 -0.38 6.00
CA VAL A 47 -2.56 0.32 4.75
C VAL A 47 -3.65 -0.05 3.76
N ASP A 48 -4.11 0.93 2.97
CA ASP A 48 -5.16 0.80 1.94
C ASP A 48 -6.56 0.44 2.49
N HIS A 49 -6.69 0.38 3.81
CA HIS A 49 -7.92 0.17 4.53
C HIS A 49 -7.87 0.87 5.88
N HIS A 50 -8.95 1.54 6.28
CA HIS A 50 -9.07 2.23 7.57
C HIS A 50 -9.91 1.49 8.61
N TYR A 51 -10.25 0.22 8.35
CA TYR A 51 -11.15 -0.53 9.21
C TYR A 51 -10.83 -2.03 9.26
N LEU A 52 -10.95 -2.62 10.45
CA LEU A 52 -10.69 -4.03 10.72
C LEU A 52 -11.80 -4.63 11.61
N ARG A 53 -12.59 -5.58 11.08
CA ARG A 53 -13.63 -6.31 11.81
C ARG A 53 -13.07 -7.46 12.66
N SER A 54 -12.22 -7.15 13.64
CA SER A 54 -11.72 -8.15 14.58
C SER A 54 -11.31 -7.53 15.91
N GLN A 55 -11.08 -8.37 16.93
CA GLN A 55 -10.51 -7.94 18.21
C GLN A 55 -9.10 -7.34 18.09
N LEU A 56 -8.41 -7.61 16.98
CA LEU A 56 -7.09 -7.05 16.69
C LEU A 56 -7.14 -5.55 16.42
N ASN A 57 -8.32 -4.96 16.25
CA ASN A 57 -8.50 -3.52 16.12
C ASN A 57 -7.92 -2.72 17.31
N LYS A 58 -7.79 -3.35 18.49
CA LYS A 58 -7.23 -2.75 19.70
C LYS A 58 -5.72 -2.55 19.65
N VAL A 59 -5.03 -3.24 18.74
CA VAL A 59 -3.57 -3.18 18.57
C VAL A 59 -3.17 -2.49 17.26
N VAL A 60 -4.11 -1.79 16.61
CA VAL A 60 -3.80 -0.97 15.43
C VAL A 60 -3.20 0.36 15.88
N ILE A 61 -1.93 0.58 15.56
CA ILE A 61 -1.16 1.76 15.99
C ILE A 61 -1.11 2.87 14.94
N GLU A 62 -1.24 2.51 13.66
CA GLU A 62 -1.21 3.45 12.54
C GLU A 62 -2.17 3.02 11.42
N ILE A 63 -2.76 4.02 10.75
CA ILE A 63 -3.62 3.85 9.57
C ILE A 63 -3.15 4.79 8.47
N ILE A 64 -2.92 4.27 7.27
CA ILE A 64 -2.65 5.04 6.06
C ILE A 64 -3.61 4.55 4.97
N ASP A 65 -4.57 5.38 4.57
CA ASP A 65 -5.61 4.98 3.62
C ASP A 65 -5.99 6.14 2.69
N HIS A 66 -6.53 5.81 1.53
CA HIS A 66 -7.01 6.76 0.53
C HIS A 66 -8.49 6.64 0.19
N HIS A 67 -9.19 5.67 0.81
CA HIS A 67 -10.62 5.50 0.64
C HIS A 67 -11.42 6.60 1.36
N GLN A 68 -12.60 6.91 0.81
CA GLN A 68 -13.57 7.77 1.49
C GLN A 68 -14.02 7.13 2.81
N ILE A 69 -14.04 7.94 3.86
CA ILE A 69 -14.63 7.57 5.14
C ILE A 69 -16.15 7.65 4.99
N LYS A 70 -16.84 6.52 5.12
CA LYS A 70 -18.31 6.49 5.15
C LYS A 70 -18.79 6.88 6.54
N GLU A 71 -19.95 7.54 6.65
CA GLU A 71 -20.52 8.02 7.93
C GLU A 71 -20.62 6.95 9.02
N ASP A 72 -20.86 5.68 8.64
CA ASP A 72 -20.97 4.54 9.58
C ASP A 72 -19.61 3.90 9.94
N SER A 73 -18.50 4.44 9.44
CA SER A 73 -17.18 3.84 9.65
C SER A 73 -16.66 4.22 11.03
N ILE A 74 -16.55 3.23 11.92
CA ILE A 74 -15.82 3.40 13.19
C ILE A 74 -14.35 3.55 12.82
N ILE A 75 -13.88 4.79 12.69
CA ILE A 75 -12.46 5.09 12.63
C ILE A 75 -11.85 4.59 13.94
N LEU A 76 -10.78 3.81 13.85
CA LEU A 76 -10.15 3.19 15.01
C LEU A 76 -9.58 4.26 15.94
N GLN A 77 -10.34 4.62 16.97
CA GLN A 77 -9.99 5.67 17.93
C GLN A 77 -8.74 5.37 18.76
N ASN A 78 -8.24 4.12 18.71
CA ASN A 78 -7.04 3.70 19.45
C ASN A 78 -5.74 3.94 18.68
N SER A 79 -5.78 4.31 17.40
CA SER A 79 -4.58 4.49 16.58
C SER A 79 -3.93 5.84 16.85
N SER A 80 -2.63 5.83 17.18
CA SER A 80 -1.85 7.03 17.48
C SER A 80 -1.51 7.88 16.25
N ALA A 81 -1.59 7.29 15.06
CA ALA A 81 -1.32 7.97 13.79
C ALA A 81 -2.37 7.57 12.75
N ILE A 82 -3.14 8.53 12.25
CA ILE A 82 -4.16 8.30 11.22
C ILE A 82 -3.93 9.28 10.09
N LYS A 83 -3.67 8.74 8.89
CA LYS A 83 -3.55 9.48 7.65
C LYS A 83 -4.55 8.93 6.65
N ILE A 84 -5.65 9.66 6.47
CA ILE A 84 -6.65 9.35 5.45
C ILE A 84 -6.75 10.54 4.52
N GLU A 85 -6.40 10.36 3.25
CA GLU A 85 -6.35 11.44 2.26
C GLU A 85 -6.81 10.91 0.90
N LEU A 86 -7.74 11.60 0.25
CA LEU A 86 -8.23 11.21 -1.06
C LEU A 86 -7.16 11.46 -2.13
N VAL A 87 -6.46 10.39 -2.51
CA VAL A 87 -5.49 10.33 -3.62
C VAL A 87 -5.80 9.13 -4.51
N GLY A 88 -5.20 9.07 -5.70
CA GLY A 88 -5.44 8.01 -6.67
C GLY A 88 -4.96 6.63 -6.20
N SER A 89 -3.86 6.57 -5.44
CA SER A 89 -3.34 5.32 -4.88
C SER A 89 -2.90 5.48 -3.42
N CYS A 90 -3.14 4.46 -2.58
CA CYS A 90 -2.55 4.44 -1.25
C CYS A 90 -1.00 4.46 -1.29
N CYS A 91 -0.39 3.92 -2.34
CA CYS A 91 1.07 3.96 -2.53
C CYS A 91 1.62 5.39 -2.65
N THR A 92 0.82 6.36 -3.09
CA THR A 92 1.17 7.79 -3.07
C THR A 92 1.45 8.26 -1.64
N LEU A 93 0.61 7.87 -0.67
CA LEU A 93 0.75 8.26 0.73
C LEU A 93 1.92 7.55 1.42
N ILE A 94 2.14 6.27 1.07
CA ILE A 94 3.29 5.49 1.56
C ILE A 94 4.59 6.09 1.03
N ALA A 95 4.68 6.37 -0.27
CA ALA A 95 5.85 7.00 -0.86
C ALA A 95 6.12 8.38 -0.25
N GLU A 96 5.10 9.21 -0.03
CA GLU A 96 5.25 10.48 0.67
C GLU A 96 5.85 10.32 2.07
N LYS A 97 5.36 9.35 2.85
CA LYS A 97 5.87 9.06 4.20
C LYS A 97 7.33 8.62 4.16
N LEU A 98 7.70 7.76 3.22
CA LEU A 98 9.09 7.29 3.09
C LEU A 98 10.03 8.43 2.67
N LEU A 99 9.66 9.20 1.64
CA LEU A 99 10.46 10.32 1.12
C LEU A 99 10.65 11.48 2.12
N THR A 100 9.75 11.62 3.09
CA THR A 100 9.84 12.64 4.16
C THR A 100 10.52 12.14 5.42
N SER A 101 10.92 10.88 5.45
CA SER A 101 11.64 10.25 6.56
C SER A 101 13.12 10.08 6.24
N ASN A 102 13.90 9.53 7.19
CA ASN A 102 15.29 9.13 6.95
C ASN A 102 15.41 7.81 6.18
N PHE A 103 14.35 7.35 5.52
CA PHE A 103 14.35 6.12 4.75
C PHE A 103 15.19 6.26 3.48
N GLN A 104 16.14 5.36 3.29
CA GLN A 104 16.95 5.31 2.08
C GLN A 104 16.17 4.59 0.98
N MET A 105 15.55 5.36 0.09
CA MET A 105 14.83 4.83 -1.07
C MET A 105 15.80 4.09 -2.01
N THR A 106 15.45 2.86 -2.39
CA THR A 106 16.15 2.09 -3.43
C THR A 106 15.35 2.08 -4.73
N GLU A 107 15.99 1.69 -5.83
CA GLU A 107 15.33 1.57 -7.13
C GLU A 107 14.18 0.54 -7.09
N GLU A 108 14.37 -0.59 -6.42
CA GLU A 108 13.36 -1.65 -6.31
C GLU A 108 12.13 -1.18 -5.52
N ILE A 109 12.33 -0.44 -4.43
CA ILE A 109 11.21 0.09 -3.64
C ILE A 109 10.50 1.19 -4.41
N ALA A 110 11.24 2.08 -5.07
CA ALA A 110 10.65 3.09 -5.95
C ALA A 110 9.81 2.43 -7.05
N TYR A 111 10.31 1.37 -7.70
CA TYR A 111 9.57 0.58 -8.68
C TYR A 111 8.29 -0.03 -8.08
N LEU A 112 8.39 -0.68 -6.92
CA LEU A 112 7.25 -1.32 -6.24
C LEU A 112 6.17 -0.32 -5.81
N LEU A 113 6.53 0.94 -5.52
CA LEU A 113 5.58 2.02 -5.22
C LEU A 113 4.98 2.62 -6.50
N THR A 114 5.77 2.68 -7.58
CA THR A 114 5.37 3.28 -8.87
C THR A 114 4.27 2.47 -9.57
N GLY A 115 4.40 1.14 -9.59
CA GLY A 115 3.44 0.26 -10.26
C GLY A 115 1.98 0.47 -9.80
N PRO A 116 1.67 0.36 -8.49
CA PRO A 116 0.33 0.61 -7.99
C PRO A 116 -0.17 2.04 -8.24
N ILE A 117 0.70 3.06 -8.15
CA ILE A 117 0.33 4.45 -8.49
C ILE A 117 -0.16 4.52 -9.94
N LEU A 118 0.61 3.97 -10.89
CA LEU A 118 0.22 3.93 -12.30
C LEU A 118 -1.06 3.12 -12.51
N PHE A 119 -1.16 1.94 -11.90
CA PHE A 119 -2.30 1.06 -12.04
C PHE A 119 -3.60 1.69 -11.53
N ASP A 120 -3.59 2.20 -10.30
CA ASP A 120 -4.77 2.77 -9.65
C ASP A 120 -5.23 4.07 -10.33
N THR A 121 -4.28 4.88 -10.82
CA THR A 121 -4.55 6.12 -11.55
C THR A 121 -4.87 5.92 -13.02
N ILE A 122 -4.82 4.67 -13.52
CA ILE A 122 -5.00 4.32 -14.94
C ILE A 122 -4.02 5.12 -15.80
N ASN A 123 -2.73 5.01 -15.46
CA ASN A 123 -1.62 5.73 -16.06
C ASN A 123 -1.91 7.25 -16.18
N PHE A 124 -2.37 7.83 -15.08
CA PHE A 124 -2.74 9.24 -15.00
C PHE A 124 -3.79 9.73 -16.02
N SER A 125 -4.63 8.84 -16.54
CA SER A 125 -5.63 9.17 -17.54
C SER A 125 -6.61 10.24 -17.03
N PRO A 126 -6.70 11.43 -17.68
CA PRO A 126 -7.64 12.47 -17.27
C PRO A 126 -9.10 12.01 -17.35
N SER A 127 -9.43 11.12 -18.30
CA SER A 127 -10.80 10.61 -18.48
C SER A 127 -11.23 9.64 -17.39
N ALA A 128 -10.29 9.02 -16.67
CA ALA A 128 -10.58 8.16 -15.53
C ALA A 128 -10.98 8.94 -14.27
N GLY A 129 -10.56 10.21 -14.15
CA GLY A 129 -10.88 11.07 -13.00
C GLY A 129 -10.34 10.58 -11.65
N LYS A 130 -9.36 9.67 -11.65
CA LYS A 130 -8.79 9.06 -10.42
C LYS A 130 -7.52 9.75 -9.91
N THR A 131 -6.87 10.53 -10.76
CA THR A 131 -5.57 11.13 -10.47
C THR A 131 -5.73 12.43 -9.69
N THR A 132 -4.89 12.61 -8.67
CA THR A 132 -4.70 13.89 -7.99
C THR A 132 -3.35 14.50 -8.32
N GLU A 133 -3.17 15.79 -8.02
CA GLU A 133 -1.88 16.46 -8.17
C GLU A 133 -0.78 15.78 -7.33
N LYS A 134 -1.14 15.28 -6.13
CA LYS A 134 -0.19 14.59 -5.25
C LYS A 134 0.33 13.30 -5.88
N ASP A 135 -0.52 12.53 -6.56
CA ASP A 135 -0.08 11.31 -7.26
C ASP A 135 1.02 11.63 -8.29
N TRP A 136 0.82 12.68 -9.09
CA TRP A 136 1.82 13.16 -10.05
C TRP A 136 3.12 13.63 -9.39
N GLN A 137 3.02 14.44 -8.33
CA GLN A 137 4.19 14.97 -7.63
C GLN A 137 5.03 13.87 -6.99
N ILE A 138 4.37 12.88 -6.37
CA ILE A 138 5.04 11.75 -5.74
C ILE A 138 5.63 10.82 -6.78
N TYR A 139 4.89 10.49 -7.84
CA TYR A 139 5.41 9.73 -8.97
C TYR A 139 6.68 10.36 -9.53
N ALA A 140 6.66 11.67 -9.84
CA ALA A 140 7.83 12.39 -10.35
C ALA A 140 9.04 12.32 -9.41
N LYS A 141 8.83 12.32 -8.09
CA LYS A 141 9.90 12.14 -7.11
C LYS A 141 10.49 10.72 -7.16
N LEU A 142 9.65 9.70 -7.29
CA LEU A 142 10.07 8.29 -7.36
C LEU A 142 10.95 8.02 -8.60
N GLN A 143 10.70 8.72 -9.71
CA GLN A 143 11.50 8.56 -10.93
C GLN A 143 12.98 8.94 -10.75
N ASN A 144 13.32 9.81 -9.78
CA ASN A 144 14.72 10.15 -9.49
C ASN A 144 15.54 8.97 -8.95
N PHE A 145 14.88 7.90 -8.51
CA PHE A 145 15.51 6.70 -7.97
C PHE A 145 15.57 5.55 -8.99
N ARG A 146 15.07 5.75 -10.21
CA ARG A 146 14.98 4.71 -11.23
C ARG A 146 16.03 4.92 -12.31
N SER A 147 16.58 3.81 -12.82
CA SER A 147 17.48 3.84 -13.97
C SER A 147 16.73 4.30 -15.22
N HIS A 148 17.42 5.02 -16.12
CA HIS A 148 16.83 5.52 -17.38
C HIS A 148 16.39 4.40 -18.35
N SER A 149 16.76 3.15 -18.07
CA SER A 149 16.34 1.95 -18.80
C SER A 149 15.06 1.32 -18.26
N ALA A 150 14.53 1.79 -17.13
CA ALA A 150 13.32 1.26 -16.54
C ALA A 150 12.11 1.80 -17.34
N ASP A 151 11.67 1.03 -18.32
CA ASP A 151 10.51 1.36 -19.16
C ASP A 151 9.20 1.20 -18.37
N ASP A 152 8.49 2.31 -18.20
CA ASP A 152 7.16 2.32 -17.56
C ASP A 152 6.08 1.75 -18.46
N SER A 153 6.33 1.59 -19.76
CA SER A 153 5.38 0.99 -20.68
C SER A 153 5.07 -0.47 -20.36
N GLU A 154 5.94 -1.15 -19.60
CA GLU A 154 5.65 -2.50 -19.12
C GLU A 154 4.64 -2.49 -17.95
N LEU A 155 4.43 -1.36 -17.25
CA LEU A 155 3.67 -1.32 -16.00
C LEU A 155 2.14 -1.21 -16.16
N TYR A 156 1.61 -1.02 -17.36
CA TYR A 156 0.17 -0.82 -17.59
C TYR A 156 -0.34 -1.31 -18.95
#